data_AF-A0A9J7DMA8-F1
#
_entry.id   AF-A0A9J7DMA8-F1
#
_cell.length_a   1.000
_cell.length_b   1.000
_cell.length_c   1.000
_cell.angle_alpha   90.00
_cell.angle_beta   90.00
_cell.angle_gamma   90.00
#
_symmetry.space_group_name_H-M   'P 1'
#
loop_
_entity.id
_entity.type
_entity.pdbx_description
1 polymer ?
#
loop_
_entity_poly.entity_id
_entity_poly.type
_entity_poly.pdbx_seq_one_letter_code
_entity_poly.pdbx_strand_id
1 'polypeptide(L)'
;MVRKDNRNMNVFKMDTHGCDALKSSHDKMNLLKVIFREIFRVSNIPRKCPIAANKKYFINNFTVREDDFPPIFPSLEFQVKIEISVDRVETATGIIKGRIRK
;
A
#
# COMPACT_ATOMS: atom_id res chain seq x y z
N MET A 1 20.95 -4.69 -6.27
CA MET A 1 22.07 -3.79 -5.91
C MET A 1 21.49 -2.44 -5.54
N VAL A 2 21.55 -2.05 -4.25
CA VAL A 2 21.16 -0.72 -3.78
C VAL A 2 22.30 0.23 -4.16
N ARG A 3 22.04 1.23 -5.01
CA ARG A 3 23.06 2.21 -5.40
C ARG A 3 23.32 3.16 -4.22
N LYS A 4 24.61 3.44 -3.96
CA LYS A 4 25.13 4.35 -2.92
C LYS A 4 24.80 5.83 -3.15
N ASP A 5 24.24 6.17 -4.32
CA ASP A 5 23.86 7.54 -4.62
C ASP A 5 22.59 7.91 -3.86
N ASN A 6 22.56 9.14 -3.35
CA ASN A 6 21.47 9.80 -2.62
C ASN A 6 20.20 10.05 -3.49
N ARG A 7 19.92 9.15 -4.42
CA ARG A 7 18.79 9.20 -5.35
C ARG A 7 17.68 8.32 -4.78
N ASN A 8 16.48 8.89 -4.66
CA ASN A 8 15.27 8.13 -4.36
C ASN A 8 15.17 6.94 -5.33
N MET A 9 15.42 5.73 -4.84
CA MET A 9 15.39 4.53 -5.66
C MET A 9 13.96 4.00 -5.67
N ASN A 10 13.36 3.89 -6.85
CA ASN A 10 12.06 3.24 -6.97
C ASN A 10 12.22 1.73 -6.78
N VAL A 11 11.91 1.25 -5.57
CA VAL A 11 12.03 -0.16 -5.20
C VAL A 11 10.84 -0.96 -5.70
N PHE A 12 9.68 -0.31 -5.84
CA PHE A 12 8.44 -0.98 -6.15
C PHE A 12 7.45 -0.05 -6.86
N LYS A 13 7.03 -0.45 -8.06
CA LYS A 13 5.94 0.19 -8.81
C LYS A 13 4.85 -0.84 -9.08
N MET A 14 3.61 -0.48 -8.77
CA MET A 14 2.44 -1.31 -9.03
C MET A 14 1.35 -0.46 -9.69
N ASP A 15 1.00 -0.85 -10.90
CA ASP A 15 -0.12 -0.29 -11.64
C ASP A 15 -1.19 -1.40 -11.74
N THR A 16 -2.40 -1.14 -11.24
CA THR A 16 -3.49 -2.11 -11.27
C THR A 16 -4.84 -1.43 -11.36
N HIS A 17 -5.84 -2.13 -11.89
CA HIS A 17 -7.23 -1.67 -11.80
C HIS A 17 -7.71 -1.77 -10.35
N GLY A 18 -8.44 -0.76 -9.87
CA GLY A 18 -8.90 -0.69 -8.48
C GLY A 18 -9.63 -1.95 -8.01
N CYS A 19 -10.47 -2.56 -8.87
CA CYS A 19 -11.16 -3.81 -8.54
C CYS A 19 -10.22 -5.02 -8.40
N ASP A 20 -9.10 -5.04 -9.11
CA ASP A 20 -8.11 -6.12 -8.99
C ASP A 20 -7.19 -5.92 -7.79
N ALA A 21 -6.97 -4.67 -7.37
CA ALA A 21 -6.31 -4.35 -6.10
C ALA A 21 -7.11 -4.85 -4.89
N LEU A 22 -8.45 -4.79 -4.96
CA LEU A 22 -9.34 -5.25 -3.89
C LEU A 22 -9.41 -6.77 -3.78
N LYS A 23 -9.18 -7.49 -4.89
CA LYS A 23 -9.06 -8.95 -4.90
C LYS A 23 -7.73 -9.36 -4.28
N SER A 24 -7.60 -10.63 -3.91
CA SER A 24 -6.39 -11.22 -3.31
C SER A 24 -5.17 -11.31 -4.26
N SER A 25 -5.16 -10.58 -5.39
CA SER A 25 -4.10 -10.62 -6.40
C SER A 25 -2.73 -10.14 -5.86
N HIS A 26 -2.73 -9.38 -4.76
CA HIS A 26 -1.52 -8.89 -4.06
C HIS A 26 -0.86 -9.94 -3.16
N ASP A 27 -1.45 -11.14 -2.99
CA ASP A 27 -0.93 -12.19 -2.10
C ASP A 27 0.44 -12.76 -2.52
N LYS A 28 0.83 -12.56 -3.77
CA LYS A 28 2.11 -13.05 -4.31
C LYS A 28 3.33 -12.26 -3.80
N MET A 29 3.12 -11.06 -3.26
CA MET A 29 4.20 -10.22 -2.74
C MET A 29 4.09 -10.09 -1.22
N ASN A 30 5.11 -10.59 -0.50
CA ASN A 30 5.09 -10.69 0.96
C ASN A 30 4.76 -9.36 1.65
N LEU A 31 5.38 -8.25 1.22
CA LEU A 31 5.14 -6.93 1.82
C LEU A 31 3.71 -6.41 1.56
N LEU A 32 3.25 -6.48 0.31
CA LEU A 32 1.90 -6.02 -0.03
C LEU A 32 0.83 -6.86 0.65
N LYS A 33 1.04 -8.18 0.72
CA LYS A 33 0.14 -9.09 1.41
C LYS A 33 -0.10 -8.67 2.86
N VAL A 34 0.95 -8.27 3.57
CA VAL A 34 0.85 -7.77 4.95
C VAL A 34 0.06 -6.47 5.00
N ILE A 35 0.43 -5.49 4.16
CA ILE A 35 -0.21 -4.17 4.14
C ILE A 35 -1.70 -4.29 3.81
N PHE A 36 -2.07 -4.97 2.74
CA PHE A 36 -3.46 -5.14 2.34
C PHE A 36 -4.25 -5.96 3.35
N ARG A 37 -3.65 -7.01 3.96
CA ARG A 37 -4.30 -7.77 5.03
C ARG A 37 -4.67 -6.86 6.19
N GLU A 38 -3.75 -5.99 6.61
CA GLU A 38 -4.00 -5.04 7.69
C GLU A 38 -5.05 -4.01 7.30
N ILE A 39 -4.96 -3.41 6.10
CA ILE A 39 -5.98 -2.49 5.58
C ILE A 39 -7.37 -3.13 5.67
N PHE A 40 -7.55 -4.34 5.14
CA PHE A 40 -8.85 -5.01 5.18
C PHE A 40 -9.27 -5.49 6.58
N ARG A 41 -8.34 -5.59 7.53
CA ARG A 41 -8.66 -5.94 8.92
C ARG A 41 -9.25 -4.74 9.66
N VAL A 42 -8.74 -3.55 9.39
CA VAL A 42 -9.03 -2.34 10.17
C VAL A 42 -9.83 -1.27 9.41
N SER A 43 -10.35 -1.64 8.23
CA SER A 43 -11.17 -0.77 7.37
C SER A 43 -12.53 -1.37 7.07
N ASN A 44 -13.45 -0.52 6.61
CA ASN A 44 -14.75 -0.94 6.08
C ASN A 44 -14.75 -1.06 4.53
N ILE A 45 -13.56 -1.14 3.92
CA ILE A 45 -13.39 -1.23 2.46
C ILE A 45 -13.70 -2.67 2.01
N PRO A 46 -14.57 -2.87 1.00
CA PRO A 46 -14.92 -4.20 0.54
C PRO A 46 -13.75 -4.87 -0.21
N ARG A 47 -13.62 -6.20 -0.08
CA ARG A 47 -12.65 -7.01 -0.85
C ARG A 47 -13.12 -7.38 -2.26
N LYS A 48 -14.28 -6.86 -2.66
CA LYS A 48 -14.96 -7.19 -3.91
C LYS A 48 -15.56 -5.91 -4.47
N CYS A 49 -15.59 -5.81 -5.79
CA CYS A 49 -16.38 -4.79 -6.47
C CYS A 49 -17.86 -5.21 -6.58
N PRO A 50 -18.79 -4.25 -6.73
CA PRO A 50 -18.57 -2.80 -6.81
C PRO A 50 -18.34 -2.14 -5.45
N ILE A 51 -17.55 -1.06 -5.43
CA ILE A 51 -17.44 -0.17 -4.27
C ILE A 51 -18.67 0.74 -4.28
N ALA A 52 -19.47 0.72 -3.20
CA ALA A 52 -20.67 1.54 -3.12
C ALA A 52 -20.31 3.04 -3.13
N ALA A 53 -20.95 3.79 -4.04
CA ALA A 53 -20.88 5.24 -4.07
C ALA A 53 -21.57 5.84 -2.83
N ASN A 54 -21.22 7.09 -2.49
CA ASN A 54 -21.78 7.84 -1.35
C ASN A 54 -21.63 7.16 0.03
N LYS A 55 -20.70 6.21 0.14
CA LYS A 55 -20.35 5.56 1.42
C LYS A 55 -19.01 6.10 1.91
N LYS A 56 -18.95 6.48 3.18
CA LYS A 56 -17.69 6.88 3.83
C LYS A 56 -16.85 5.64 4.12
N TYR A 57 -15.68 5.57 3.50
CA TYR A 57 -14.67 4.55 3.79
C TYR A 57 -13.61 5.09 4.76
N PHE A 58 -13.14 4.24 5.67
CA PHE A 58 -12.13 4.61 6.65
C PHE A 58 -11.19 3.43 6.93
N ILE A 59 -9.97 3.76 7.32
CA ILE A 59 -8.95 2.82 7.81
C ILE A 59 -8.50 3.38 9.16
N ASN A 60 -8.79 2.66 10.25
CA ASN A 60 -8.50 3.13 11.61
C ASN A 60 -7.44 2.23 12.24
N ASN A 61 -6.55 2.76 13.08
CA ASN A 61 -5.57 1.95 13.83
C ASN A 61 -4.73 1.01 12.94
N PHE A 62 -4.30 1.49 11.77
CA PHE A 62 -3.42 0.73 10.89
C PHE A 62 -2.06 0.51 11.55
N THR A 63 -1.69 -0.76 11.75
CA THR A 63 -0.43 -1.15 12.41
C THR A 63 0.26 -2.27 11.64
N VAL A 64 1.56 -2.10 11.36
CA VAL A 64 2.38 -3.17 10.79
C VAL A 64 3.41 -3.57 11.82
N ARG A 65 3.51 -4.86 12.16
CA ARG A 65 4.49 -5.34 13.13
C ARG A 65 5.81 -5.62 12.44
N GLU A 66 6.91 -5.51 13.18
CA GLU A 66 8.24 -5.85 12.67
C GLU A 66 8.31 -7.31 12.20
N ASP A 67 7.62 -8.23 12.88
CA ASP A 67 7.52 -9.65 12.50
C ASP A 67 6.88 -9.88 11.13
N ASP A 68 6.09 -8.92 10.64
CA ASP A 68 5.46 -9.01 9.33
C ASP A 68 6.45 -8.62 8.20
N PHE A 69 7.60 -8.03 8.54
CA PHE A 69 8.69 -7.75 7.60
C PHE A 69 9.73 -8.88 7.61
N PRO A 70 10.26 -9.28 6.44
CA PRO A 70 11.38 -10.22 6.39
C PRO A 70 12.57 -9.71 7.22
N PRO A 71 13.32 -10.57 7.94
CA PRO A 71 14.48 -10.13 8.74
C PRO A 71 15.57 -9.39 7.94
N ILE A 72 15.58 -9.61 6.62
CA ILE A 72 16.48 -8.97 5.66
C ILE A 72 16.08 -7.52 5.32
N PHE A 73 14.90 -7.06 5.75
CA PHE A 73 14.42 -5.72 5.44
C PHE A 73 15.35 -4.70 6.14
N PRO A 74 16.00 -3.79 5.39
CA PRO A 74 17.00 -2.92 5.97
C PRO A 74 16.35 -1.75 6.71
N SER A 75 17.10 -1.13 7.62
CA SER A 75 16.77 0.19 8.14
C SER A 75 16.77 1.18 6.99
N LEU A 76 15.63 1.79 6.71
CA LEU A 76 15.45 2.65 5.54
C LEU A 76 14.44 3.76 5.81
N GLU A 77 14.60 4.88 5.10
CA GLU A 77 13.56 5.89 4.94
C GLU A 77 12.83 5.60 3.63
N PHE A 78 11.50 5.50 3.69
CA PHE A 78 10.68 5.21 2.51
C PHE A 78 9.68 6.31 2.24
N GLN A 79 9.32 6.41 0.97
CA GLN A 79 8.20 7.19 0.50
C GLN A 79 7.33 6.31 -0.39
N VAL A 80 6.03 6.25 -0.10
CA VAL A 80 5.02 5.62 -0.94
C VAL A 80 4.18 6.73 -1.58
N LYS A 81 4.07 6.70 -2.90
CA LYS A 81 3.14 7.56 -3.66
C LYS A 81 1.98 6.68 -4.13
N ILE A 82 0.76 7.09 -3.82
CA ILE A 82 -0.47 6.41 -4.22
C ILE A 82 -1.27 7.39 -5.08
N GLU A 83 -1.65 6.94 -6.28
CA GLU A 83 -2.47 7.71 -7.22
C GLU A 83 -3.69 6.86 -7.55
N ILE A 84 -4.88 7.37 -7.25
CA ILE A 84 -6.16 6.69 -7.49
C ILE A 84 -6.98 7.58 -8.41
N SER A 85 -7.28 7.10 -9.61
CA SER A 85 -8.15 7.80 -10.55
C SER A 85 -9.51 7.10 -10.64
N VAL A 86 -10.59 7.83 -10.39
CA VAL A 86 -11.97 7.37 -10.59
C VAL A 86 -12.52 8.05 -11.84
N ASP A 87 -13.03 7.25 -12.78
CA ASP A 87 -13.65 7.69 -14.04
C ASP A 87 -12.82 8.72 -14.84
N ARG A 88 -11.49 8.63 -14.75
CA ARG A 88 -10.50 9.47 -15.45
C ARG A 88 -10.54 10.98 -15.15
N VAL A 89 -11.35 11.43 -14.19
CA VAL A 89 -11.52 12.87 -13.88
C VAL A 89 -11.02 13.22 -12.49
N GLU A 90 -11.26 12.38 -11.48
CA GLU A 90 -10.84 12.66 -10.11
C GLU A 90 -9.65 11.78 -9.73
N THR A 91 -8.48 12.41 -9.53
CA THR A 91 -7.26 11.72 -9.10
C THR A 91 -6.94 12.09 -7.65
N ALA A 92 -7.16 11.17 -6.73
CA ALA A 92 -6.68 11.30 -5.36
C ALA A 92 -5.20 10.91 -5.32
N THR A 93 -4.35 11.82 -4.81
CA THR A 93 -2.92 11.55 -4.60
C THR A 93 -2.60 11.55 -3.12
N GLY A 94 -1.93 10.50 -2.66
CA GLY A 94 -1.40 10.38 -1.30
C GLY A 94 0.11 10.15 -1.33
N ILE A 95 0.86 10.88 -0.49
CA ILE A 95 2.27 10.62 -0.25
C ILE A 95 2.44 10.23 1.21
N ILE A 96 2.89 9.01 1.45
CA ILE A 96 3.19 8.48 2.78
C ILE A 96 4.70 8.44 2.92
N LYS A 97 5.24 9.11 3.93
CA LYS A 97 6.66 9.05 4.28
C LYS A 97 6.81 8.31 5.61
N GLY A 98 7.80 7.45 5.70
CA GLY A 98 8.06 6.67 6.90
C GLY A 98 9.52 6.28 7.01
N ARG A 99 9.90 5.77 8.18
CA ARG A 99 11.24 5.28 8.46
C ARG A 99 11.16 3.99 9.26
N ILE A 100 11.95 3.01 8.86
CA ILE A 100 12.17 1.77 9.60
C ILE A 100 13.51 1.89 10.28
N ARG A 101 13.52 1.69 11.60
CA ARG A 101 14.72 1.61 12.45
C ARG A 101 14.76 0.20 13.04
N LYS A 102 15.96 -0.35 13.15
CA LYS A 102 16.22 -1.67 13.75
C LYS A 102 16.89 -1.46 15.10
#